data_AF-A0A9X2U9E3-F1
#
_entry.id   AF-A0A9X2U9E3-F1
#
_cell.length_a   1.000
_cell.length_b   1.000
_cell.length_c   1.000
_cell.angle_alpha   90.00
_cell.angle_beta   90.00
_cell.angle_gamma   90.00
#
_symmetry.space_group_name_H-M   'P 1'
#
loop_
_entity.id
_entity.type
_entity.pdbx_description
1 polymer ?
#
loop_
_entity_poly.entity_id
_entity_poly.type
_entity_poly.pdbx_seq_one_letter_code
_entity_poly.pdbx_strand_id
1 'polypeptide(L)'
;MRSSWLPALLVGGALLVSLTACSDSSDVGLGVGSGLQGGNPSTLDVTPDVRDTTVAPITGITRDSAQGRPPAQSQNQNAWRFLVGSVDDPTPGTGVVTANGYLDFAGRDNLPEDLQNASPDALTAELRLTTDYLHGHSSGTMDVEVYDLTSEADMDSARATASFDAAPSPVSVNGAQINPSDSLVTIQLKASWITGNIGTLLRTGSDFEEAFSGFKIVAPNSEAVVGFSSSTAALRLRTVSSSNDTTTADYPSLKTFTHIERTGAGDPPPGYRLMQGGVGKGLAMEWAFRDSPLDTLESAPLNQVNIFVPNDTSALETPSGFERPQPQGYRIIATRSSGAPSCPVVGSVTLSDANEACVLPLVPSAAPASALVPDDVARPTFRQSFQRVRDDQSPVFTTFRVHIADRENTAVNEAATVRPGLPTTLPVLVPVDGTEPGPPRATLTVTPL
;
A
#
# COMPACT_ATOMS: atom_id res chain seq x y z
N MET A 1 -47.23 -52.38 -39.27
CA MET A 1 -47.84 -51.21 -39.93
C MET A 1 -46.70 -50.42 -40.55
N ARG A 2 -46.31 -50.69 -41.81
CA ARG A 2 -46.80 -50.09 -43.08
C ARG A 2 -46.83 -48.55 -42.99
N SER A 3 -45.85 -47.86 -43.62
CA SER A 3 -45.79 -47.46 -45.03
C SER A 3 -46.49 -46.10 -45.25
N SER A 4 -45.78 -44.99 -45.50
CA SER A 4 -45.27 -44.48 -46.80
C SER A 4 -46.21 -43.45 -47.48
N TRP A 5 -45.60 -42.55 -48.26
CA TRP A 5 -46.08 -41.77 -49.43
C TRP A 5 -46.20 -40.24 -49.23
N LEU A 6 -45.36 -39.39 -49.85
CA LEU A 6 -45.24 -38.96 -51.29
C LEU A 6 -46.46 -38.11 -51.76
N PRO A 7 -46.38 -37.27 -52.82
CA PRO A 7 -45.48 -36.14 -53.16
C PRO A 7 -46.28 -34.99 -53.89
N ALA A 8 -45.61 -34.23 -54.78
CA ALA A 8 -46.12 -33.32 -55.84
C ALA A 8 -46.03 -31.81 -55.50
N LEU A 9 -45.61 -30.88 -56.38
CA LEU A 9 -45.70 -30.84 -57.84
C LEU A 9 -44.72 -29.77 -58.42
N LEU A 10 -44.18 -30.09 -59.60
CA LEU A 10 -43.42 -29.22 -60.52
C LEU A 10 -44.32 -28.21 -61.25
N VAL A 11 -43.84 -26.97 -61.45
CA VAL A 11 -44.08 -26.09 -62.62
C VAL A 11 -42.81 -25.23 -62.76
N GLY A 12 -41.97 -25.38 -63.80
CA GLY A 12 -42.10 -24.74 -65.13
C GLY A 12 -41.76 -23.24 -65.04
N GLY A 13 -40.85 -22.62 -65.78
CA GLY A 13 -40.10 -22.99 -66.98
C GLY A 13 -38.99 -21.95 -67.24
N ALA A 14 -38.07 -22.32 -68.13
CA ALA A 14 -36.82 -21.65 -68.44
C ALA A 14 -36.95 -20.34 -69.22
N LEU A 15 -35.95 -19.44 -69.09
CA LEU A 15 -34.98 -19.10 -70.15
C LEU A 15 -34.19 -17.81 -69.82
N LEU A 16 -32.86 -17.97 -69.73
CA LEU A 16 -31.77 -17.10 -70.22
C LEU A 16 -31.74 -15.64 -69.71
N VAL A 17 -30.61 -15.08 -69.27
CA VAL A 17 -29.41 -14.79 -70.05
C VAL A 17 -28.27 -14.42 -69.08
N SER A 18 -27.06 -14.93 -69.33
CA SER A 18 -25.73 -14.36 -68.97
C SER A 18 -25.33 -14.19 -67.49
N LEU A 19 -24.08 -14.27 -67.04
CA LEU A 19 -22.77 -14.69 -67.53
C LEU A 19 -21.90 -14.64 -66.24
N THR A 20 -21.11 -15.66 -65.98
CA THR A 20 -19.98 -15.57 -65.05
C THR A 20 -18.88 -14.71 -65.68
N ALA A 21 -18.52 -13.57 -65.10
CA ALA A 21 -17.22 -12.93 -65.30
C ALA A 21 -16.94 -11.84 -64.25
N CYS A 22 -15.68 -11.82 -63.82
CA CYS A 22 -15.02 -10.83 -63.00
C CYS A 22 -15.21 -9.39 -63.49
N SER A 23 -15.38 -8.44 -62.56
CA SER A 23 -14.56 -7.22 -62.51
C SER A 23 -14.79 -6.47 -61.20
N ASP A 24 -13.67 -6.08 -60.63
CA ASP A 24 -13.50 -5.05 -59.64
C ASP A 24 -14.30 -3.79 -60.00
N SER A 25 -14.86 -3.13 -59.00
CA SER A 25 -15.40 -1.77 -59.09
C SER A 25 -15.09 -1.07 -57.79
N SER A 26 -13.83 -0.62 -57.71
CA SER A 26 -13.48 0.70 -57.20
C SER A 26 -14.58 1.74 -57.44
N ASP A 27 -14.74 2.64 -56.48
CA ASP A 27 -15.62 3.82 -56.49
C ASP A 27 -17.08 3.64 -56.05
N VAL A 28 -17.26 3.61 -54.72
CA VAL A 28 -18.37 4.30 -54.06
C VAL A 28 -17.86 4.88 -52.74
N GLY A 29 -17.57 6.19 -52.73
CA GLY A 29 -17.15 6.91 -51.52
C GLY A 29 -16.15 8.06 -51.71
N LEU A 30 -15.94 8.56 -52.93
CA LEU A 30 -15.28 9.85 -53.19
C LEU A 30 -16.19 10.99 -52.71
N GLY A 31 -16.10 11.28 -51.41
CA GLY A 31 -16.80 12.37 -50.73
C GLY A 31 -16.11 12.81 -49.43
N VAL A 32 -14.83 12.50 -49.26
CA VAL A 32 -13.96 13.15 -48.28
C VAL A 32 -13.00 14.04 -49.05
N GLY A 33 -12.97 15.32 -48.70
CA GLY A 33 -12.05 16.29 -49.26
C GLY A 33 -10.59 15.80 -49.18
N SER A 34 -9.74 16.41 -50.00
CA SER A 34 -8.28 16.28 -49.99
C SER A 34 -7.71 15.73 -48.67
N GLY A 35 -7.03 14.59 -48.77
CA GLY A 35 -6.71 13.68 -47.68
C GLY A 35 -6.44 14.32 -46.32
N LEU A 36 -7.11 13.79 -45.29
CA LEU A 36 -6.66 13.90 -43.92
C LEU A 36 -5.34 13.14 -43.79
N GLN A 37 -4.24 13.76 -44.25
CA GLN A 37 -2.89 13.31 -43.89
C GLN A 37 -2.71 13.65 -42.41
N GLY A 38 -3.16 12.78 -41.52
CA GLY A 38 -2.67 12.81 -40.15
C GLY A 38 -1.14 12.69 -40.20
N GLY A 39 -0.45 13.55 -39.46
CA GLY A 39 1.01 13.50 -39.33
C GLY A 39 1.47 12.18 -38.71
N ASN A 40 2.77 11.89 -38.81
CA ASN A 40 3.33 10.74 -38.10
C ASN A 40 3.17 10.92 -36.58
N PRO A 41 2.77 9.88 -35.84
CA PRO A 41 2.71 9.96 -34.38
C PRO A 41 4.05 10.44 -33.82
N SER A 42 4.01 11.43 -32.93
CA SER A 42 5.16 11.92 -32.20
C SER A 42 5.00 11.62 -30.71
N THR A 43 6.09 11.27 -30.07
CA THR A 43 6.15 11.05 -28.63
C THR A 43 6.82 12.24 -27.96
N LEU A 44 6.23 12.69 -26.87
CA LEU A 44 6.70 13.82 -26.07
C LEU A 44 6.71 13.42 -24.60
N ASP A 45 7.83 13.65 -23.93
CA ASP A 45 7.95 13.55 -22.48
C ASP A 45 7.68 14.92 -21.85
N VAL A 46 6.69 14.97 -20.97
CA VAL A 46 6.30 16.18 -20.25
C VAL A 46 6.63 16.01 -18.77
N THR A 47 7.61 16.79 -18.31
CA THR A 47 8.05 16.79 -16.92
C THR A 47 7.08 17.61 -16.07
N PRO A 48 6.60 17.09 -14.92
CA PRO A 48 5.80 17.87 -13.98
C PRO A 48 6.69 18.78 -13.13
N ASP A 49 6.08 19.78 -12.52
CA ASP A 49 6.67 20.44 -11.36
C ASP A 49 6.65 19.46 -10.17
N VAL A 50 7.81 19.25 -9.56
CA VAL A 50 8.00 18.29 -8.48
C VAL A 50 8.34 19.01 -7.19
N ARG A 51 7.62 18.70 -6.11
CA ARG A 51 7.83 19.25 -4.76
C ARG A 51 7.68 18.18 -3.68
N ASP A 52 8.21 18.47 -2.50
CA ASP A 52 8.07 17.60 -1.33
C ASP A 52 6.66 17.75 -0.72
N THR A 53 6.14 16.66 -0.14
CA THR A 53 4.92 16.67 0.69
C THR A 53 5.13 15.85 1.96
N THR A 54 4.34 16.07 3.01
CA THR A 54 4.56 15.43 4.33
C THR A 54 3.30 14.75 4.89
N VAL A 55 2.42 14.26 4.01
CA VAL A 55 1.22 13.54 4.45
C VAL A 55 1.61 12.16 4.99
N ALA A 56 1.49 11.98 6.30
CA ALA A 56 1.73 10.70 6.94
C ALA A 56 0.70 9.64 6.49
N PRO A 57 1.14 8.42 6.12
CA PRO A 57 0.26 7.33 5.73
C PRO A 57 -0.51 6.80 6.94
N ILE A 58 -1.57 6.07 6.66
CA ILE A 58 -2.27 5.26 7.65
C ILE A 58 -1.41 4.03 7.94
N THR A 59 -1.15 3.77 9.22
CA THR A 59 -0.40 2.60 9.71
C THR A 59 -1.18 1.76 10.71
N GLY A 60 -2.37 2.25 11.10
CA GLY A 60 -3.26 1.58 12.05
C GLY A 60 -4.40 0.84 11.38
N ILE A 61 -4.73 -0.33 11.94
CA ILE A 61 -5.89 -1.15 11.55
C ILE A 61 -6.58 -1.74 12.78
N THR A 62 -7.87 -2.01 12.62
CA THR A 62 -8.62 -2.91 13.49
C THR A 62 -9.14 -4.10 12.68
N ARG A 63 -8.98 -5.32 13.21
CA ARG A 63 -9.70 -6.50 12.74
C ARG A 63 -11.14 -6.41 13.25
N ASP A 64 -12.10 -6.47 12.34
CA ASP A 64 -13.51 -6.52 12.71
C ASP A 64 -13.78 -7.91 13.31
N SER A 65 -13.91 -7.97 14.64
CA SER A 65 -14.21 -9.21 15.37
C SER A 65 -15.67 -9.62 15.28
N ALA A 66 -16.58 -8.78 14.76
CA ALA A 66 -18.03 -8.99 14.92
C ALA A 66 -18.88 -8.91 13.65
N GLN A 67 -18.48 -8.27 12.53
CA GLN A 67 -19.42 -8.00 11.43
C GLN A 67 -18.89 -8.09 10.00
N GLY A 68 -17.86 -8.90 9.71
CA GLY A 68 -17.59 -9.35 8.33
C GLY A 68 -17.54 -8.26 7.26
N ARG A 69 -17.24 -7.01 7.63
CA ARG A 69 -17.07 -5.90 6.69
C ARG A 69 -15.81 -5.13 7.09
N PRO A 70 -14.69 -5.38 6.39
CA PRO A 70 -13.55 -4.48 6.51
C PRO A 70 -14.03 -3.06 6.16
N PRO A 71 -13.55 -1.98 6.82
CA PRO A 71 -13.60 -0.68 6.18
C PRO A 71 -13.06 -0.85 4.75
N ALA A 72 -13.69 -0.22 3.75
CA ALA A 72 -13.43 -0.48 2.33
C ALA A 72 -11.95 -0.40 1.91
N GLN A 73 -11.10 0.16 2.78
CA GLN A 73 -9.65 0.31 2.63
C GLN A 73 -8.80 -0.81 3.27
N SER A 74 -9.36 -1.73 4.08
CA SER A 74 -8.62 -2.75 4.85
C SER A 74 -8.78 -4.20 4.34
N GLN A 75 -9.07 -4.40 3.04
CA GLN A 75 -9.28 -5.74 2.46
C GLN A 75 -8.06 -6.69 2.44
N ASN A 76 -6.99 -6.38 3.19
CA ASN A 76 -5.85 -7.27 3.38
C ASN A 76 -5.33 -7.27 4.83
N GLN A 77 -6.23 -7.32 5.82
CA GLN A 77 -5.88 -7.42 7.26
C GLN A 77 -4.87 -8.55 7.54
N ASN A 78 -4.94 -9.65 6.79
CA ASN A 78 -4.05 -10.79 6.99
C ASN A 78 -2.58 -10.49 6.67
N ALA A 79 -2.33 -9.56 5.75
CA ALA A 79 -1.00 -9.14 5.34
C ALA A 79 -0.49 -7.92 6.12
N TRP A 80 -1.31 -7.35 7.01
CA TRP A 80 -0.93 -6.15 7.74
C TRP A 80 0.17 -6.47 8.75
N ARG A 81 1.01 -5.48 9.02
CA ARG A 81 2.10 -5.57 9.99
C ARG A 81 2.21 -4.31 10.82
N PHE A 82 2.91 -4.40 11.94
CA PHE A 82 3.35 -3.23 12.70
C PHE A 82 4.86 -3.28 12.91
N LEU A 83 5.50 -2.12 13.04
CA LEU A 83 6.96 -2.02 13.10
C LEU A 83 7.45 -1.62 14.49
N VAL A 84 8.63 -2.13 14.86
CA VAL A 84 9.33 -1.82 16.12
C VAL A 84 10.82 -1.64 15.83
N GLY A 85 11.42 -0.59 16.38
CA GLY A 85 12.86 -0.37 16.39
C GLY A 85 13.28 0.93 15.73
N SER A 86 14.55 1.05 15.42
CA SER A 86 15.16 2.25 14.87
C SER A 86 16.25 1.87 13.88
N VAL A 87 16.36 2.62 12.80
CA VAL A 87 17.36 2.39 11.77
C VAL A 87 17.94 3.74 11.31
N ASP A 88 19.25 3.82 11.25
CA ASP A 88 19.97 4.88 10.56
C ASP A 88 20.38 4.35 9.18
N ASP A 89 19.55 4.65 8.18
CA ASP A 89 19.80 4.17 6.83
C ASP A 89 20.95 4.95 6.20
N PRO A 90 21.99 4.29 5.64
CA PRO A 90 23.16 4.97 5.08
C PRO A 90 22.87 5.83 3.85
N THR A 91 21.67 5.74 3.28
CA THR A 91 21.21 6.60 2.17
C THR A 91 21.19 8.06 2.63
N PRO A 92 21.95 8.96 1.98
CA PRO A 92 21.99 10.36 2.36
C PRO A 92 20.60 11.01 2.40
N GLY A 93 20.35 11.79 3.44
CA GLY A 93 19.08 12.50 3.63
C GLY A 93 18.00 11.76 4.40
N THR A 94 18.12 10.43 4.60
CA THR A 94 17.14 9.64 5.35
C THR A 94 17.10 10.00 6.83
N GLY A 95 18.28 10.09 7.46
CA GLY A 95 18.41 10.23 8.91
C GLY A 95 17.95 8.99 9.67
N VAL A 96 17.73 9.14 10.97
CA VAL A 96 17.29 8.06 11.85
C VAL A 96 15.77 7.95 11.83
N VAL A 97 15.27 6.75 11.53
CA VAL A 97 13.85 6.42 11.54
C VAL A 97 13.54 5.53 12.72
N THR A 98 12.64 5.95 13.59
CA THR A 98 12.18 5.14 14.74
C THR A 98 10.74 4.73 14.52
N ALA A 99 10.43 3.49 14.84
CA ALA A 99 9.10 2.91 14.81
C ALA A 99 8.73 2.34 16.18
N ASN A 100 7.57 2.74 16.70
CA ASN A 100 6.98 2.15 17.90
C ASN A 100 5.73 1.36 17.51
N GLY A 101 5.71 0.10 17.91
CA GLY A 101 4.60 -0.82 17.65
C GLY A 101 3.54 -0.68 18.72
N TYR A 102 2.28 -0.77 18.31
CA TYR A 102 1.13 -0.80 19.20
C TYR A 102 0.26 -1.97 18.79
N LEU A 103 -0.21 -2.73 19.76
CA LEU A 103 -1.09 -3.87 19.52
C LEU A 103 -2.07 -4.09 20.66
N ASP A 104 -3.26 -4.53 20.31
CA ASP A 104 -4.32 -4.94 21.22
C ASP A 104 -4.85 -6.32 20.81
N PHE A 105 -5.55 -7.03 21.69
CA PHE A 105 -5.98 -8.42 21.48
C PHE A 105 -7.48 -8.60 21.63
N ALA A 106 -8.02 -9.54 20.86
CA ALA A 106 -9.42 -9.93 20.96
C ALA A 106 -9.62 -10.88 22.13
N GLY A 107 -10.79 -10.78 22.76
CA GLY A 107 -11.21 -11.72 23.77
C GLY A 107 -11.40 -13.11 23.18
N ARG A 108 -11.02 -14.15 23.92
CA ARG A 108 -11.32 -15.53 23.55
C ARG A 108 -12.72 -15.92 23.99
N ASP A 109 -13.41 -16.78 23.24
CA ASP A 109 -14.71 -17.32 23.64
C ASP A 109 -14.63 -18.23 24.87
N ASN A 110 -13.48 -18.90 25.04
CA ASN A 110 -13.24 -19.79 26.17
C ASN A 110 -11.77 -19.82 26.61
N LEU A 111 -11.58 -20.13 27.89
CA LEU A 111 -10.28 -20.38 28.51
C LEU A 111 -10.23 -21.82 29.04
N PRO A 112 -9.18 -22.62 28.79
CA PRO A 112 -9.03 -23.95 29.37
C PRO A 112 -9.10 -23.96 30.91
N GLU A 113 -9.72 -24.98 31.50
CA GLU A 113 -9.89 -25.10 32.96
C GLU A 113 -8.55 -25.06 33.73
N ASP A 114 -7.50 -25.66 33.18
CA ASP A 114 -6.16 -25.63 33.81
C ASP A 114 -5.64 -24.20 33.97
N LEU A 115 -5.94 -23.31 33.02
CA LEU A 115 -5.54 -21.91 33.07
C LEU A 115 -6.44 -21.10 34.01
N GLN A 116 -7.74 -21.40 34.04
CA GLN A 116 -8.69 -20.76 34.97
C GLN A 116 -8.36 -21.09 36.44
N ASN A 117 -7.93 -22.32 36.71
CA ASN A 117 -7.66 -22.81 38.05
C ASN A 117 -6.18 -22.69 38.46
N ALA A 118 -5.30 -22.26 37.56
CA ALA A 118 -3.89 -22.06 37.87
C ALA A 118 -3.71 -20.96 38.92
N SER A 119 -2.77 -21.16 39.85
CA SER A 119 -2.33 -20.06 40.70
C SER A 119 -1.61 -18.99 39.84
N PRO A 120 -1.69 -17.70 40.21
CA PRO A 120 -1.00 -16.64 39.47
C PRO A 120 0.50 -16.90 39.26
N ASP A 121 1.16 -17.53 40.24
CA ASP A 121 2.59 -17.84 40.19
C ASP A 121 2.93 -19.01 39.25
N ALA A 122 1.94 -19.83 38.86
CA ALA A 122 2.10 -20.90 37.88
C ALA A 122 1.88 -20.42 36.44
N LEU A 123 1.36 -19.20 36.26
CA LEU A 123 1.06 -18.62 34.96
C LEU A 123 2.28 -17.90 34.37
N THR A 124 2.45 -18.09 33.07
CA THR A 124 3.38 -17.31 32.25
C THR A 124 2.61 -16.66 31.12
N ALA A 125 2.99 -15.42 30.78
CA ALA A 125 2.44 -14.68 29.67
C ALA A 125 3.57 -14.23 28.74
N GLU A 126 3.38 -14.37 27.44
CA GLU A 126 4.34 -13.97 26.42
C GLU A 126 3.64 -13.40 25.20
N LEU A 127 4.25 -12.41 24.56
CA LEU A 127 3.88 -12.01 23.20
C LEU A 127 4.53 -12.97 22.22
N ARG A 128 3.77 -13.48 21.26
CA ARG A 128 4.27 -14.29 20.14
C ARG A 128 4.09 -13.50 18.85
N LEU A 129 5.20 -13.16 18.21
CA LEU A 129 5.25 -12.24 17.08
C LEU A 129 6.00 -12.88 15.92
N THR A 130 5.36 -13.02 14.76
CA THR A 130 6.02 -13.53 13.54
C THR A 130 6.63 -12.38 12.78
N THR A 131 7.93 -12.46 12.50
CA THR A 131 8.66 -11.44 11.74
C THR A 131 8.33 -11.53 10.25
N ASP A 132 8.02 -10.40 9.61
CA ASP A 132 7.71 -10.32 8.17
C ASP A 132 8.41 -9.17 7.43
N TYR A 133 9.23 -8.40 8.15
CA TYR A 133 9.97 -7.26 7.64
C TYR A 133 11.21 -7.02 8.48
N LEU A 134 12.31 -6.66 7.83
CA LEU A 134 13.55 -6.27 8.48
C LEU A 134 14.22 -5.16 7.68
N HIS A 135 14.55 -4.06 8.32
CA HIS A 135 15.31 -2.96 7.73
C HIS A 135 16.39 -2.49 8.72
N GLY A 136 17.66 -2.74 8.42
CA GLY A 136 18.80 -2.42 9.28
C GLY A 136 19.75 -3.60 9.50
N HIS A 137 20.56 -3.55 10.56
CA HIS A 137 21.53 -4.60 10.84
C HIS A 137 20.88 -5.87 11.41
N SER A 138 21.20 -7.03 10.84
CA SER A 138 20.58 -8.32 11.18
C SER A 138 21.40 -9.19 12.12
N SER A 139 22.66 -8.85 12.39
CA SER A 139 23.62 -9.72 13.09
C SER A 139 23.66 -9.58 14.62
N GLY A 140 22.95 -8.59 15.18
CA GLY A 140 22.94 -8.30 16.62
C GLY A 140 21.59 -8.59 17.27
N THR A 141 21.57 -8.74 18.59
CA THR A 141 20.31 -8.75 19.34
C THR A 141 19.76 -7.33 19.50
N MET A 142 18.45 -7.23 19.61
CA MET A 142 17.71 -6.00 19.79
C MET A 142 17.00 -6.05 21.14
N ASP A 143 17.35 -5.12 22.03
CA ASP A 143 16.65 -4.94 23.31
C ASP A 143 15.22 -4.47 23.02
N VAL A 144 14.24 -5.10 23.66
CA VAL A 144 12.82 -4.77 23.49
C VAL A 144 12.14 -4.53 24.82
N GLU A 145 11.26 -3.54 24.84
CA GLU A 145 10.49 -3.18 26.00
C GLU A 145 9.00 -3.12 25.63
N VAL A 146 8.19 -3.80 26.43
CA VAL A 146 6.74 -3.81 26.30
C VAL A 146 6.17 -2.96 27.41
N TYR A 147 5.26 -2.05 27.10
CA TYR A 147 4.59 -1.16 28.03
C TYR A 147 3.08 -1.33 27.91
N ASP A 148 2.39 -1.33 29.05
CA ASP A 148 0.92 -1.36 29.10
C ASP A 148 0.34 -0.05 28.57
N LEU A 149 -0.70 -0.10 27.74
CA LEU A 149 -1.42 1.12 27.35
C LEU A 149 -2.30 1.60 28.51
N THR A 150 -2.33 2.91 28.74
CA THR A 150 -3.05 3.46 29.91
C THR A 150 -4.55 3.58 29.70
N SER A 151 -5.01 3.49 28.45
CA SER A 151 -6.40 3.57 28.04
C SER A 151 -6.57 2.97 26.66
N GLU A 152 -7.82 2.64 26.33
CA GLU A 152 -8.21 2.20 25.00
C GLU A 152 -7.72 3.15 23.90
N ALA A 153 -7.10 2.60 22.85
CA ALA A 153 -6.47 3.36 21.78
C ALA A 153 -7.27 3.25 20.47
N ASP A 154 -7.62 4.40 19.89
CA ASP A 154 -8.26 4.46 18.57
C ASP A 154 -7.22 4.24 17.45
N MET A 155 -6.82 2.99 17.28
CA MET A 155 -5.81 2.60 16.31
C MET A 155 -6.35 2.50 14.88
N ASP A 156 -7.66 2.39 14.67
CA ASP A 156 -8.19 2.18 13.32
C ASP A 156 -7.97 3.42 12.44
N SER A 157 -7.40 3.22 11.26
CA SER A 157 -7.07 4.32 10.34
C SER A 157 -6.14 5.40 10.92
N ALA A 158 -5.49 5.14 12.07
CA ALA A 158 -4.53 6.06 12.67
C ALA A 158 -3.33 6.29 11.73
N ARG A 159 -2.88 7.54 11.64
CA ARG A 159 -1.73 7.94 10.81
C ARG A 159 -0.43 7.70 11.56
N ALA A 160 0.65 7.46 10.83
CA ALA A 160 1.98 7.16 11.39
C ALA A 160 2.50 8.18 12.42
N THR A 161 2.03 9.42 12.39
CA THR A 161 2.40 10.47 13.37
C THR A 161 1.65 10.40 14.69
N ALA A 162 0.58 9.61 14.79
CA ALA A 162 -0.21 9.46 16.02
C ALA A 162 0.60 8.71 17.08
N SER A 163 0.28 8.93 18.36
CA SER A 163 0.90 8.23 19.48
C SER A 163 -0.15 7.98 20.55
N PHE A 164 -0.02 6.85 21.26
CA PHE A 164 -0.87 6.50 22.38
C PHE A 164 -0.04 6.39 23.66
N ASP A 165 -0.63 6.82 24.77
CA ASP A 165 0.01 6.84 26.08
C ASP A 165 0.17 5.43 26.64
N ALA A 166 1.31 5.21 27.29
CA ALA A 166 1.68 3.94 27.90
C ALA A 166 2.20 4.17 29.33
N ALA A 167 2.10 3.14 30.15
CA ALA A 167 2.62 3.14 31.51
C ALA A 167 4.12 3.49 31.53
N PRO A 168 4.63 4.12 32.59
CA PRO A 168 6.01 4.60 32.65
C PRO A 168 7.05 3.50 32.86
N SER A 169 6.65 2.24 33.01
CA SER A 169 7.55 1.13 33.32
C SER A 169 7.23 -0.09 32.46
N PRO A 170 8.25 -0.79 31.94
CA PRO A 170 8.03 -1.92 31.06
C PRO A 170 7.49 -3.13 31.82
N VAL A 171 6.55 -3.81 31.19
CA VAL A 171 5.91 -5.05 31.64
C VAL A 171 6.62 -6.29 31.10
N SER A 172 7.51 -6.15 30.11
CA SER A 172 8.43 -7.22 29.70
C SER A 172 9.46 -7.53 30.78
N VAL A 173 10.01 -8.74 30.77
CA VAL A 173 11.14 -9.12 31.63
C VAL A 173 12.35 -8.20 31.37
N ASN A 174 13.14 -7.92 32.40
CA ASN A 174 14.30 -7.03 32.26
C ASN A 174 15.33 -7.62 31.30
N GLY A 175 15.81 -6.83 30.34
CA GLY A 175 16.77 -7.28 29.34
C GLY A 175 16.17 -8.24 28.31
N ALA A 176 14.87 -8.15 28.04
CA ALA A 176 14.25 -8.90 26.94
C ALA A 176 14.93 -8.52 25.62
N GLN A 177 15.40 -9.53 24.90
CA GLN A 177 16.13 -9.39 23.65
C GLN A 177 15.50 -10.26 22.57
N ILE A 178 15.52 -9.75 21.35
CA ILE A 178 15.06 -10.47 20.16
C ILE A 178 16.20 -10.52 19.16
N ASN A 179 16.21 -11.54 18.31
CA ASN A 179 17.09 -11.55 17.15
C ASN A 179 16.27 -11.10 15.93
N PRO A 180 16.64 -10.00 15.25
CA PRO A 180 15.87 -9.46 14.12
C PRO A 180 15.66 -10.46 12.97
N SER A 181 16.55 -11.45 12.83
CA SER A 181 16.45 -12.50 11.81
C SER A 181 15.54 -13.68 12.19
N ASP A 182 15.06 -13.75 13.44
CA ASP A 182 14.20 -14.85 13.86
C ASP A 182 12.83 -14.75 13.20
N SER A 183 12.33 -15.86 12.65
CA SER A 183 11.00 -15.92 12.05
C SER A 183 9.87 -15.82 13.08
N LEU A 184 10.17 -16.14 14.34
CA LEU A 184 9.24 -16.04 15.45
C LEU A 184 9.97 -15.50 16.67
N VAL A 185 9.46 -14.41 17.20
CA VAL A 185 9.94 -13.75 18.41
C VAL A 185 8.95 -14.00 19.55
N THR A 186 9.48 -14.32 20.73
CA THR A 186 8.71 -14.39 21.96
C THR A 186 9.21 -13.40 23.01
N ILE A 187 8.33 -12.56 23.53
CA ILE A 187 8.67 -11.57 24.56
C ILE A 187 7.92 -11.92 25.83
N GLN A 188 8.65 -12.40 26.84
CA GLN A 188 8.06 -12.79 28.12
C GLN A 188 7.68 -11.56 28.96
N LEU A 189 6.52 -11.62 29.62
CA LEU A 189 6.02 -10.60 30.54
C LEU A 189 6.39 -10.93 32.00
N LYS A 190 6.52 -9.89 32.83
CA LYS A 190 6.86 -9.99 34.26
C LYS A 190 5.76 -10.71 35.03
N ALA A 191 6.15 -11.63 35.91
CA ALA A 191 5.22 -12.30 36.83
C ALA A 191 4.39 -11.30 37.65
N SER A 192 4.99 -10.20 38.13
CA SER A 192 4.28 -9.16 38.87
C SER A 192 3.17 -8.47 38.05
N TRP A 193 3.36 -8.31 36.74
CA TRP A 193 2.33 -7.77 35.86
C TRP A 193 1.19 -8.78 35.65
N ILE A 194 1.53 -10.08 35.49
CA ILE A 194 0.55 -11.16 35.39
C ILE A 194 -0.32 -11.21 36.66
N THR A 195 0.31 -11.20 37.85
CA THR A 195 -0.41 -11.19 39.13
C THR A 195 -1.33 -9.98 39.26
N GLY A 196 -0.88 -8.80 38.83
CA GLY A 196 -1.68 -7.57 38.86
C GLY A 196 -2.87 -7.58 37.88
N ASN A 197 -2.74 -8.28 36.75
CA ASN A 197 -3.72 -8.30 35.67
C ASN A 197 -4.51 -9.61 35.55
N ILE A 198 -4.39 -10.53 36.52
CA ILE A 198 -5.01 -11.85 36.45
C ILE A 198 -6.53 -11.77 36.27
N GLY A 199 -7.19 -10.79 36.93
CA GLY A 199 -8.62 -10.58 36.81
C GLY A 199 -9.09 -10.11 35.42
N THR A 200 -8.18 -9.58 34.61
CA THR A 200 -8.42 -9.25 33.19
C THR A 200 -8.05 -10.43 32.30
N LEU A 201 -6.88 -11.04 32.52
CA LEU A 201 -6.39 -12.18 31.73
C LEU A 201 -7.32 -13.39 31.78
N LEU A 202 -8.07 -13.60 32.85
CA LEU A 202 -9.04 -14.70 32.94
C LEU A 202 -10.41 -14.39 32.32
N ARG A 203 -10.63 -13.18 31.79
CA ARG A 203 -11.88 -12.80 31.11
C ARG A 203 -11.93 -13.35 29.68
N THR A 204 -13.14 -13.41 29.14
CA THR A 204 -13.47 -13.92 27.81
C THR A 204 -14.31 -12.92 27.03
N GLY A 205 -14.26 -12.98 25.70
CA GLY A 205 -15.08 -12.14 24.81
C GLY A 205 -14.94 -10.64 25.10
N SER A 206 -16.07 -9.92 25.01
CA SER A 206 -16.12 -8.46 25.21
C SER A 206 -15.64 -8.01 26.60
N ASP A 207 -15.81 -8.82 27.64
CA ASP A 207 -15.38 -8.46 29.00
C ASP A 207 -13.85 -8.34 29.11
N PHE A 208 -13.12 -9.08 28.27
CA PHE A 208 -11.68 -8.94 28.10
C PHE A 208 -11.34 -7.66 27.31
N GLU A 209 -11.99 -7.48 26.15
CA GLU A 209 -11.75 -6.34 25.25
C GLU A 209 -12.05 -4.98 25.92
N GLU A 210 -13.05 -4.92 26.82
CA GLU A 210 -13.35 -3.71 27.59
C GLU A 210 -12.33 -3.42 28.71
N ALA A 211 -11.59 -4.44 29.15
CA ALA A 211 -10.74 -4.37 30.34
C ALA A 211 -9.24 -4.38 30.03
N PHE A 212 -8.86 -4.69 28.79
CA PHE A 212 -7.49 -4.74 28.32
C PHE A 212 -7.30 -3.71 27.21
N SER A 213 -6.31 -2.82 27.36
CA SER A 213 -6.14 -1.67 26.45
C SER A 213 -5.01 -1.83 25.43
N GLY A 214 -4.29 -2.96 25.46
CA GLY A 214 -3.17 -3.20 24.55
C GLY A 214 -1.79 -2.89 25.13
N PHE A 215 -0.78 -3.06 24.27
CA PHE A 215 0.61 -2.78 24.57
C PHE A 215 1.22 -1.79 23.56
N LYS A 216 2.21 -1.03 24.04
CA LYS A 216 3.23 -0.39 23.22
C LYS A 216 4.51 -1.22 23.28
N ILE A 217 5.12 -1.51 22.14
CA ILE A 217 6.42 -2.15 22.02
C ILE A 217 7.42 -1.14 21.44
N VAL A 218 8.56 -1.01 22.10
CA VAL A 218 9.69 -0.20 21.65
C VAL A 218 10.96 -1.03 21.68
N ALA A 219 11.98 -0.62 20.93
CA ALA A 219 13.30 -1.18 21.02
C ALA A 219 14.33 -0.06 21.15
N PRO A 220 14.66 0.34 22.38
CA PRO A 220 15.58 1.44 22.60
C PRO A 220 16.97 1.04 22.08
N ASN A 221 17.66 1.97 21.42
CA ASN A 221 19.02 1.79 20.90
C ASN A 221 19.17 0.69 19.83
N SER A 222 18.08 0.26 19.20
CA SER A 222 18.16 -0.69 18.09
C SER A 222 18.80 -0.08 16.84
N GLU A 223 19.46 -0.92 16.04
CA GLU A 223 20.04 -0.55 14.73
C GLU A 223 19.28 -1.20 13.56
N ALA A 224 18.09 -1.71 13.86
CA ALA A 224 17.15 -2.24 12.88
C ALA A 224 15.69 -1.95 13.28
N VAL A 225 14.85 -1.86 12.26
CA VAL A 225 13.39 -1.89 12.37
C VAL A 225 12.92 -3.27 11.94
N VAL A 226 12.17 -3.93 12.81
CA VAL A 226 11.55 -5.23 12.58
C VAL A 226 10.04 -5.03 12.43
N GLY A 227 9.43 -5.68 11.44
CA GLY A 227 7.98 -5.73 11.30
C GLY A 227 7.43 -7.08 11.72
N PHE A 228 6.30 -7.03 12.41
CA PHE A 228 5.58 -8.20 12.90
C PHE A 228 4.21 -8.30 12.25
N SER A 229 3.90 -9.48 11.75
CA SER A 229 2.61 -9.77 11.14
C SER A 229 1.48 -9.62 12.16
N SER A 230 0.56 -8.70 11.88
CA SER A 230 -0.64 -8.49 12.69
C SER A 230 -1.46 -9.77 12.79
N SER A 231 -1.55 -10.53 11.69
CA SER A 231 -2.45 -11.68 11.59
C SER A 231 -2.10 -12.83 12.53
N THR A 232 -0.82 -12.99 12.85
CA THR A 232 -0.27 -14.07 13.69
C THR A 232 0.18 -13.60 15.06
N ALA A 233 0.19 -12.28 15.32
CA ALA A 233 0.50 -11.73 16.63
C ALA A 233 -0.52 -12.19 17.68
N ALA A 234 -0.01 -12.67 18.82
CA ALA A 234 -0.85 -13.13 19.92
C ALA A 234 -0.22 -12.87 21.28
N LEU A 235 -1.06 -12.60 22.28
CA LEU A 235 -0.72 -12.73 23.69
C LEU A 235 -1.01 -14.17 24.11
N ARG A 236 0.02 -14.93 24.48
CA ARG A 236 -0.12 -16.31 24.96
C ARG A 236 -0.07 -16.35 26.47
N LEU A 237 -1.10 -16.94 27.07
CA LEU A 237 -1.09 -17.40 28.45
C LEU A 237 -0.74 -18.89 28.49
N ARG A 238 0.12 -19.30 29.42
CA ARG A 238 0.59 -20.69 29.57
C ARG A 238 0.70 -21.09 31.03
N THR A 239 0.28 -22.31 31.33
CA THR A 239 0.54 -23.00 32.61
C THR A 239 1.16 -24.36 32.34
N VAL A 240 1.87 -24.89 33.33
CA VAL A 240 2.40 -26.26 33.32
C VAL A 240 1.79 -27.00 34.50
N SER A 241 1.07 -28.08 34.22
CA SER A 241 0.42 -28.90 35.24
C SER A 241 1.45 -29.70 36.06
N SER A 242 1.01 -30.28 37.17
CA SER A 242 1.83 -31.19 37.98
C SER A 242 2.22 -32.49 37.25
N SER A 243 1.54 -32.84 36.15
CA SER A 243 1.90 -33.93 35.24
C SER A 243 2.90 -33.53 34.14
N ASN A 244 3.42 -32.29 34.18
CA ASN A 244 4.24 -31.65 33.14
C ASN A 244 3.53 -31.42 31.80
N ASP A 245 2.19 -31.44 31.78
CA ASP A 245 1.43 -31.07 30.59
C ASP A 245 1.37 -29.54 30.49
N THR A 246 1.62 -29.00 29.30
CA THR A 246 1.58 -27.57 29.04
C THR A 246 0.24 -27.19 28.43
N THR A 247 -0.51 -26.33 29.11
CA THR A 247 -1.78 -25.80 28.61
C THR A 247 -1.59 -24.33 28.21
N THR A 248 -2.02 -23.96 27.00
CA THR A 248 -1.87 -22.61 26.44
C THR A 248 -3.19 -22.03 25.95
N ALA A 249 -3.32 -20.71 26.00
CA ALA A 249 -4.39 -19.96 25.35
C ALA A 249 -3.82 -18.71 24.68
N ASP A 250 -4.19 -18.48 23.41
CA ASP A 250 -3.71 -17.36 22.60
C ASP A 250 -4.82 -16.32 22.39
N TYR A 251 -4.63 -15.10 22.86
CA TYR A 251 -5.48 -13.96 22.53
C TYR A 251 -4.97 -13.39 21.21
N PRO A 252 -5.70 -13.53 20.09
CA PRO A 252 -5.23 -13.08 18.79
C PRO A 252 -5.26 -11.55 18.72
N SER A 253 -4.35 -10.95 17.97
CA SER A 253 -4.34 -9.49 17.81
C SER A 253 -5.64 -8.97 17.18
N LEU A 254 -6.24 -7.97 17.82
CA LEU A 254 -7.43 -7.25 17.36
C LEU A 254 -7.05 -5.98 16.62
N LYS A 255 -6.17 -5.16 17.21
CA LYS A 255 -5.76 -3.87 16.64
C LYS A 255 -4.25 -3.82 16.58
N THR A 256 -3.73 -3.17 15.54
CA THR A 256 -2.30 -2.88 15.45
C THR A 256 -2.06 -1.52 14.84
N PHE A 257 -1.03 -0.83 15.31
CA PHE A 257 -0.63 0.47 14.82
C PHE A 257 0.89 0.62 14.88
N THR A 258 1.44 1.44 13.98
CA THR A 258 2.86 1.82 14.01
C THR A 258 2.97 3.33 14.06
N HIS A 259 3.51 3.86 15.16
CA HIS A 259 4.04 5.21 15.17
C HIS A 259 5.38 5.22 14.47
N ILE A 260 5.63 6.19 13.59
CA ILE A 260 6.93 6.37 12.94
C ILE A 260 7.35 7.81 13.18
N GLU A 261 8.60 8.01 13.57
CA GLU A 261 9.24 9.31 13.69
C GLU A 261 10.56 9.33 12.90
N ARG A 262 10.98 10.53 12.49
CA ARG A 262 12.24 10.72 11.76
C ARG A 262 13.00 11.89 12.37
N THR A 263 14.27 11.66 12.66
CA THR A 263 15.18 12.68 13.21
C THR A 263 16.47 12.73 12.40
N GLY A 264 17.19 13.86 12.45
CA GLY A 264 18.48 14.00 11.75
C GLY A 264 18.42 13.91 10.22
N ALA A 265 17.25 14.11 9.62
CA ALA A 265 17.10 14.11 8.16
C ALA A 265 17.91 15.24 7.52
N GLY A 266 18.59 14.93 6.41
CA GLY A 266 19.42 15.86 5.65
C GLY A 266 18.93 16.05 4.22
N ASP A 267 19.83 16.54 3.37
CA ASP A 267 19.58 16.64 1.93
C ASP A 267 19.85 15.29 1.24
N PRO A 268 19.01 14.90 0.26
CA PRO A 268 19.29 13.74 -0.58
C PRO A 268 20.54 13.95 -1.44
N PRO A 269 21.08 12.88 -2.06
CA PRO A 269 22.16 13.01 -3.04
C PRO A 269 21.80 14.01 -4.16
N PRO A 270 22.78 14.75 -4.71
CA PRO A 270 22.53 15.65 -5.85
C PRO A 270 21.88 14.91 -7.02
N GLY A 271 20.89 15.54 -7.65
CA GLY A 271 20.11 14.93 -8.74
C GLY A 271 18.93 14.06 -8.29
N TYR A 272 18.71 13.91 -6.97
CA TYR A 272 17.63 13.09 -6.43
C TYR A 272 16.71 13.84 -5.46
N ARG A 273 15.47 13.36 -5.37
CA ARG A 273 14.57 13.59 -4.24
C ARG A 273 14.39 12.28 -3.48
N LEU A 274 14.33 12.39 -2.14
CA LEU A 274 14.06 11.26 -1.27
C LEU A 274 12.57 11.15 -0.99
N MET A 275 11.99 10.01 -1.36
CA MET A 275 10.72 9.54 -0.81
C MET A 275 10.99 8.60 0.36
N GLN A 276 10.23 8.75 1.44
CA GLN A 276 10.43 7.92 2.63
C GLN A 276 9.11 7.39 3.18
N GLY A 277 9.09 6.10 3.48
CA GLY A 277 7.97 5.39 4.08
C GLY A 277 7.68 5.87 5.51
N GLY A 278 6.42 5.81 5.92
CA GLY A 278 6.02 6.25 7.25
C GLY A 278 6.00 7.78 7.35
N VAL A 279 6.83 8.36 8.21
CA VAL A 279 6.91 9.83 8.32
C VAL A 279 8.14 10.34 7.58
N GLY A 280 7.90 11.11 6.53
CA GLY A 280 8.97 11.57 5.68
C GLY A 280 8.48 12.44 4.53
N LYS A 281 9.42 12.82 3.67
CA LYS A 281 9.11 13.51 2.43
C LYS A 281 8.47 12.50 1.47
N GLY A 282 7.27 12.79 1.00
CA GLY A 282 6.67 12.19 -0.18
C GLY A 282 6.90 13.07 -1.40
N LEU A 283 6.52 12.58 -2.57
CA LEU A 283 6.60 13.33 -3.83
C LEU A 283 5.23 13.87 -4.21
N ALA A 284 5.15 15.15 -4.55
CA ALA A 284 3.98 15.74 -5.20
C ALA A 284 4.38 16.24 -6.59
N MET A 285 3.56 15.90 -7.58
CA MET A 285 3.75 16.26 -8.99
C MET A 285 2.54 17.05 -9.49
N GLU A 286 2.79 18.09 -10.30
CA GLU A 286 1.76 18.94 -10.91
C GLU A 286 2.15 19.22 -12.36
N TRP A 287 1.18 19.13 -13.30
CA TRP A 287 1.41 19.46 -14.71
C TRP A 287 0.75 20.78 -15.06
N ALA A 288 1.52 21.70 -15.63
CA ALA A 288 1.02 22.98 -16.11
C ALA A 288 0.38 22.84 -17.50
N PHE A 289 -0.89 22.44 -17.55
CA PHE A 289 -1.63 22.23 -18.80
C PHE A 289 -1.79 23.48 -19.67
N ARG A 290 -1.60 24.68 -19.11
CA ARG A 290 -1.69 25.97 -19.83
C ARG A 290 -0.34 26.49 -20.33
N ASP A 291 0.74 25.77 -20.04
CA ASP A 291 2.09 26.16 -20.42
C ASP A 291 2.66 25.16 -21.43
N SER A 292 3.69 25.61 -22.15
CA SER A 292 4.44 24.76 -23.07
C SER A 292 5.11 23.60 -22.33
N PRO A 293 5.06 22.35 -22.87
CA PRO A 293 4.55 21.98 -24.19
C PRO A 293 3.07 21.54 -24.24
N LEU A 294 2.38 21.45 -23.10
CA LEU A 294 1.02 20.89 -23.04
C LEU A 294 -0.03 21.78 -23.73
N ASP A 295 0.13 23.10 -23.67
CA ASP A 295 -0.72 24.08 -24.36
C ASP A 295 -0.78 23.87 -25.87
N THR A 296 0.29 23.33 -26.48
CA THR A 296 0.36 23.06 -27.92
C THR A 296 -0.42 21.81 -28.34
N LEU A 297 -0.80 20.95 -27.39
CA LEU A 297 -1.42 19.65 -27.67
C LEU A 297 -2.94 19.68 -27.60
N GLU A 298 -3.55 20.83 -27.29
CA GLU A 298 -4.99 20.92 -27.06
C GLU A 298 -5.83 20.36 -28.22
N SER A 299 -5.41 20.56 -29.47
CA SER A 299 -6.14 20.10 -30.66
C SER A 299 -5.63 18.78 -31.25
N ALA A 300 -4.51 18.26 -30.75
CA ALA A 300 -3.89 17.05 -31.29
C ALA A 300 -4.59 15.78 -30.76
N PRO A 301 -4.95 14.82 -31.63
CA PRO A 301 -5.39 13.50 -31.21
C PRO A 301 -4.36 12.83 -30.28
N LEU A 302 -4.79 12.55 -29.04
CA LEU A 302 -3.99 11.88 -28.02
C LEU A 302 -4.16 10.36 -28.13
N ASN A 303 -3.13 9.67 -28.62
CA ASN A 303 -3.17 8.23 -28.87
C ASN A 303 -2.79 7.41 -27.64
N GLN A 304 -1.75 7.85 -26.92
CA GLN A 304 -1.23 7.14 -25.75
C GLN A 304 -0.75 8.13 -24.69
N VAL A 305 -0.91 7.78 -23.41
CA VAL A 305 -0.29 8.49 -22.29
C VAL A 305 0.19 7.48 -21.26
N ASN A 306 1.37 7.64 -20.68
CA ASN A 306 1.71 6.92 -19.44
C ASN A 306 2.29 7.93 -18.44
N ILE A 307 1.98 7.77 -17.16
CA ILE A 307 2.64 8.53 -16.09
C ILE A 307 3.69 7.63 -15.45
N PHE A 308 4.93 8.10 -15.42
CA PHE A 308 6.07 7.33 -14.95
C PHE A 308 6.80 8.09 -13.85
N VAL A 309 6.96 7.44 -12.70
CA VAL A 309 7.77 7.93 -11.57
C VAL A 309 8.88 6.92 -11.31
N PRO A 310 10.12 7.22 -11.70
CA PRO A 310 11.23 6.28 -11.53
C PRO A 310 11.67 6.17 -10.08
N ASN A 311 12.19 4.99 -9.73
CA ASN A 311 12.95 4.74 -8.52
C ASN A 311 14.33 4.20 -8.88
N ASP A 312 15.37 4.89 -8.43
CA ASP A 312 16.73 4.42 -8.55
C ASP A 312 17.10 3.54 -7.35
N THR A 313 16.75 2.26 -7.45
CA THR A 313 17.19 1.25 -6.48
C THR A 313 18.69 0.99 -6.53
N SER A 314 19.38 1.37 -7.62
CA SER A 314 20.82 1.13 -7.77
C SER A 314 21.67 2.13 -6.99
N ALA A 315 21.14 3.33 -6.74
CA ALA A 315 21.74 4.35 -5.90
C ALA A 315 21.65 4.05 -4.38
N LEU A 316 20.93 3.00 -3.98
CA LEU A 316 20.73 2.61 -2.59
C LEU A 316 21.79 1.57 -2.18
N GLU A 317 23.00 2.02 -1.83
CA GLU A 317 24.05 1.13 -1.31
C GLU A 317 23.61 0.45 0.00
N THR A 318 23.78 -0.87 0.11
CA THR A 318 23.63 -1.63 1.35
C THR A 318 25.00 -2.10 1.84
N PRO A 319 25.49 -1.59 3.00
CA PRO A 319 26.68 -2.13 3.65
C PRO A 319 26.54 -3.62 3.93
N SER A 320 27.67 -4.33 4.07
CA SER A 320 27.65 -5.72 4.49
C SER A 320 26.96 -5.88 5.84
N GLY A 321 25.97 -6.78 5.92
CA GLY A 321 25.22 -7.03 7.17
C GLY A 321 24.06 -6.05 7.41
N PHE A 322 23.77 -5.14 6.47
CA PHE A 322 22.61 -4.27 6.48
C PHE A 322 21.54 -4.79 5.51
N GLU A 323 20.36 -5.10 6.02
CA GLU A 323 19.21 -5.54 5.24
C GLU A 323 18.34 -4.35 4.84
N ARG A 324 18.08 -4.18 3.54
CA ARG A 324 17.12 -3.20 3.02
C ARG A 324 16.16 -3.88 2.03
N PRO A 325 14.90 -4.12 2.42
CA PRO A 325 13.90 -4.65 1.51
C PRO A 325 13.70 -3.70 0.33
N GLN A 326 13.48 -4.24 -0.85
CA GLN A 326 13.07 -3.43 -2.00
C GLN A 326 11.59 -3.04 -1.85
N PRO A 327 11.18 -1.83 -2.26
CA PRO A 327 9.78 -1.43 -2.20
C PRO A 327 8.94 -2.34 -3.11
N GLN A 328 8.02 -3.11 -2.53
CA GLN A 328 7.16 -4.04 -3.28
C GLN A 328 5.91 -3.36 -3.87
N GLY A 329 5.88 -2.03 -3.91
CA GLY A 329 4.77 -1.29 -4.49
C GLY A 329 4.77 0.20 -4.19
N TYR A 330 3.95 0.90 -4.95
CA TYR A 330 3.70 2.34 -4.82
C TYR A 330 2.22 2.63 -4.84
N ARG A 331 1.87 3.87 -4.54
CA ARG A 331 0.51 4.39 -4.67
C ARG A 331 0.56 5.83 -5.11
N ILE A 332 -0.30 6.19 -6.08
CA ILE A 332 -0.49 7.57 -6.50
C ILE A 332 -1.89 8.02 -6.11
N ILE A 333 -1.96 9.08 -5.29
CA ILE A 333 -3.20 9.72 -4.85
C ILE A 333 -3.30 11.07 -5.57
N ALA A 334 -4.25 11.18 -6.48
CA ALA A 334 -4.54 12.39 -7.23
C ALA A 334 -5.65 13.22 -6.53
N THR A 335 -5.43 14.53 -6.40
CA THR A 335 -6.42 15.46 -5.86
C THR A 335 -7.29 15.99 -6.99
N ARG A 336 -8.59 15.69 -6.94
CA ARG A 336 -9.59 16.07 -7.94
C ARG A 336 -9.94 17.56 -7.82
N SER A 337 -9.97 18.24 -8.95
CA SER A 337 -10.46 19.62 -9.04
C SER A 337 -11.96 19.72 -8.81
N SER A 338 -12.40 20.88 -8.30
CA SER A 338 -13.83 21.17 -8.19
C SER A 338 -14.54 21.07 -9.56
N GLY A 339 -15.71 20.44 -9.57
CA GLY A 339 -16.51 20.21 -10.78
C GLY A 339 -15.90 19.25 -11.81
N ALA A 340 -14.79 18.56 -11.51
CA ALA A 340 -14.25 17.50 -12.37
C ALA A 340 -15.09 16.20 -12.26
N PRO A 341 -15.02 15.29 -13.26
CA PRO A 341 -15.71 14.00 -13.18
C PRO A 341 -15.29 13.17 -11.96
N SER A 342 -16.16 12.29 -11.47
CA SER A 342 -15.83 11.40 -10.35
C SER A 342 -14.68 10.43 -10.70
N CYS A 343 -13.96 9.94 -9.69
CA CYS A 343 -12.81 9.05 -9.86
C CYS A 343 -13.10 7.87 -10.83
N PRO A 344 -14.24 7.15 -10.72
CA PRO A 344 -14.51 6.00 -11.59
C PRO A 344 -14.68 6.38 -13.07
N VAL A 345 -15.14 7.60 -13.37
CA VAL A 345 -15.33 8.06 -14.76
C VAL A 345 -13.99 8.20 -15.49
N VAL A 346 -12.90 8.44 -14.75
CA VAL A 346 -11.54 8.54 -15.29
C VAL A 346 -10.68 7.32 -14.97
N GLY A 347 -11.30 6.17 -14.66
CA GLY A 347 -10.59 4.91 -14.43
C GLY A 347 -9.82 4.85 -13.10
N SER A 348 -10.23 5.63 -12.10
CA SER A 348 -9.56 5.70 -10.79
C SER A 348 -10.51 5.35 -9.64
N VAL A 349 -9.95 5.04 -8.47
CA VAL A 349 -10.71 4.58 -7.30
C VAL A 349 -10.90 5.72 -6.30
N THR A 350 -12.12 5.96 -5.83
CA THR A 350 -12.40 6.97 -4.80
C THR A 350 -11.78 6.58 -3.46
N LEU A 351 -11.03 7.50 -2.84
CA LEU A 351 -10.40 7.29 -1.52
C LEU A 351 -11.16 7.90 -0.35
N SER A 352 -11.83 9.04 -0.56
CA SER A 352 -12.54 9.76 0.50
C SER A 352 -14.00 10.02 0.13
N ASP A 353 -14.88 10.05 1.12
CA ASP A 353 -16.32 10.31 0.93
C ASP A 353 -16.61 11.72 0.37
N ALA A 354 -15.69 12.67 0.60
CA ALA A 354 -15.71 13.98 -0.06
C ALA A 354 -15.45 13.89 -1.59
N ASN A 355 -15.08 12.72 -2.12
CA ASN A 355 -14.74 12.46 -3.52
C ASN A 355 -13.60 13.34 -4.06
N GLU A 356 -12.75 13.91 -3.21
CA GLU A 356 -11.67 14.82 -3.63
C GLU A 356 -10.34 14.10 -3.87
N ALA A 357 -10.18 12.87 -3.37
CA ALA A 357 -8.97 12.07 -3.55
C ALA A 357 -9.27 10.81 -4.37
N CYS A 358 -8.55 10.64 -5.46
CA CYS A 358 -8.63 9.47 -6.34
C CYS A 358 -7.31 8.68 -6.29
N VAL A 359 -7.37 7.36 -6.20
CA VAL A 359 -6.20 6.48 -6.30
C VAL A 359 -6.08 6.02 -7.74
N LEU A 360 -4.92 6.22 -8.33
CA LEU A 360 -4.63 5.74 -9.68
C LEU A 360 -4.13 4.28 -9.60
N PRO A 361 -4.76 3.33 -10.32
CA PRO A 361 -4.19 2.01 -10.52
C PRO A 361 -2.78 2.10 -11.13
N LEU A 362 -1.90 1.18 -10.74
CA LEU A 362 -0.52 1.11 -11.22
C LEU A 362 -0.26 -0.25 -11.83
N VAL A 363 0.74 -0.32 -12.72
CA VAL A 363 1.26 -1.60 -13.24
C VAL A 363 2.07 -2.30 -12.13
N PRO A 364 1.60 -3.43 -11.57
CA PRO A 364 2.29 -4.04 -10.42
C PRO A 364 3.71 -4.51 -10.73
N SER A 365 3.93 -5.02 -11.93
CA SER A 365 5.25 -5.50 -12.40
C SER A 365 6.28 -4.39 -12.64
N ALA A 366 5.89 -3.12 -12.48
CA ALA A 366 6.82 -1.99 -12.58
C ALA A 366 7.62 -1.77 -11.27
N ALA A 367 7.13 -2.28 -10.14
CA ALA A 367 7.88 -2.29 -8.88
C ALA A 367 9.01 -3.34 -8.94
N PRO A 368 10.15 -3.10 -8.29
CA PRO A 368 10.47 -1.93 -7.45
C PRO A 368 10.94 -0.70 -8.24
N ALA A 369 11.16 -0.83 -9.56
CA ALA A 369 11.86 0.16 -10.37
C ALA A 369 11.07 1.46 -10.63
N SER A 370 9.74 1.45 -10.56
CA SER A 370 8.93 2.64 -10.80
C SER A 370 7.49 2.51 -10.31
N ALA A 371 6.83 3.66 -10.15
CA ALA A 371 5.37 3.76 -10.17
C ALA A 371 4.92 4.14 -11.58
N LEU A 372 4.21 3.23 -12.25
CA LEU A 372 3.72 3.41 -13.62
C LEU A 372 2.20 3.39 -13.65
N VAL A 373 1.59 4.52 -14.04
CA VAL A 373 0.16 4.58 -14.38
C VAL A 373 0.00 4.21 -15.85
N PRO A 374 -0.79 3.15 -16.15
CA PRO A 374 -0.98 2.69 -17.52
C PRO A 374 -1.86 3.63 -18.35
N ASP A 375 -1.83 3.42 -19.68
CA ASP A 375 -2.53 4.24 -20.67
C ASP A 375 -4.04 4.32 -20.52
N ASP A 376 -4.68 3.21 -20.17
CA ASP A 376 -6.13 3.15 -19.96
C ASP A 376 -6.61 4.01 -18.78
N VAL A 377 -5.74 4.37 -17.84
CA VAL A 377 -6.01 5.32 -16.75
C VAL A 377 -5.50 6.73 -17.10
N ALA A 378 -4.25 6.83 -17.59
CA ALA A 378 -3.60 8.11 -17.83
C ALA A 378 -4.21 8.88 -19.01
N ARG A 379 -4.52 8.21 -20.13
CA ARG A 379 -5.04 8.88 -21.34
C ARG A 379 -6.40 9.52 -21.15
N PRO A 380 -7.43 8.86 -20.56
CA PRO A 380 -8.71 9.52 -20.27
C PRO A 380 -8.53 10.73 -19.35
N THR A 381 -7.66 10.64 -18.35
CA THR A 381 -7.35 11.72 -17.41
C THR A 381 -6.76 12.93 -18.12
N PHE A 382 -5.74 12.73 -18.97
CA PHE A 382 -5.11 13.82 -19.73
C PHE A 382 -6.07 14.41 -20.77
N ARG A 383 -6.78 13.57 -21.54
CA ARG A 383 -7.77 14.02 -22.53
C ARG A 383 -8.84 14.92 -21.90
N GLN A 384 -9.39 14.50 -20.76
CA GLN A 384 -10.40 15.29 -20.06
C GLN A 384 -9.80 16.57 -19.46
N SER A 385 -8.54 16.53 -19.02
CA SER A 385 -7.84 17.72 -18.52
C SER A 385 -7.62 18.76 -19.62
N PHE A 386 -7.18 18.35 -20.82
CA PHE A 386 -7.09 19.24 -21.99
C PHE A 386 -8.43 19.87 -22.35
N GLN A 387 -9.51 19.08 -22.38
CA GLN A 387 -10.84 19.61 -22.67
C GLN A 387 -11.28 20.65 -21.63
N ARG A 388 -11.10 20.36 -20.35
CA ARG A 388 -11.47 21.27 -19.26
C ARG A 388 -10.68 22.57 -19.29
N VAL A 389 -9.38 22.49 -19.54
CA VAL A 389 -8.52 23.68 -19.62
C VAL A 389 -8.93 24.58 -20.80
N ARG A 390 -9.31 23.98 -21.93
CA ARG A 390 -9.87 24.71 -23.08
C ARG A 390 -11.19 25.41 -22.75
N ASP A 391 -12.00 24.80 -21.90
CA ASP A 391 -13.26 25.38 -21.40
C ASP A 391 -13.05 26.35 -20.21
N ASP A 392 -11.81 26.82 -20.02
CA ASP A 392 -11.36 27.71 -18.94
C ASP A 392 -11.60 27.15 -17.51
N GLN A 393 -11.60 25.83 -17.38
CA GLN A 393 -11.72 25.12 -16.09
C GLN A 393 -10.34 24.58 -15.63
N SER A 394 -10.26 24.18 -14.36
CA SER A 394 -9.09 23.46 -13.84
C SER A 394 -9.00 22.05 -14.45
N PRO A 395 -7.79 21.49 -14.65
CA PRO A 395 -7.61 20.11 -15.13
C PRO A 395 -8.31 19.11 -14.18
N VAL A 396 -8.43 17.83 -14.57
CA VAL A 396 -9.15 16.83 -13.74
C VAL A 396 -8.52 16.72 -12.35
N PHE A 397 -7.20 16.66 -12.30
CA PHE A 397 -6.43 16.60 -11.06
C PHE A 397 -5.49 17.79 -10.95
N THR A 398 -5.36 18.35 -9.74
CA THR A 398 -4.44 19.45 -9.45
C THR A 398 -3.08 18.97 -8.96
N THR A 399 -3.05 17.86 -8.22
CA THR A 399 -1.82 17.32 -7.62
C THR A 399 -1.84 15.80 -7.64
N PHE A 400 -0.69 15.19 -7.92
CA PHE A 400 -0.47 13.75 -7.85
C PHE A 400 0.56 13.46 -6.76
N ARG A 401 0.13 12.83 -5.66
CA ARG A 401 1.02 12.47 -4.54
C ARG A 401 1.45 11.02 -4.65
N VAL A 402 2.75 10.79 -4.67
CA VAL A 402 3.34 9.45 -4.75
C VAL A 402 3.79 9.02 -3.37
N HIS A 403 3.43 7.80 -3.00
CA HIS A 403 3.78 7.17 -1.74
C HIS A 403 4.39 5.79 -1.99
N ILE A 404 5.33 5.40 -1.14
CA ILE A 404 5.74 4.00 -1.02
C ILE A 404 4.57 3.26 -0.38
N ALA A 405 4.15 2.17 -1.00
CA ALA A 405 3.06 1.34 -0.51
C ALA A 405 3.51 -0.11 -0.58
N ASP A 406 4.35 -0.49 0.39
CA ASP A 406 4.96 -1.81 0.46
C ASP A 406 3.90 -2.92 0.51
N ARG A 407 4.25 -4.11 0.03
CA ARG A 407 3.33 -5.23 -0.22
C ARG A 407 3.98 -6.54 0.17
N GLU A 408 3.17 -7.54 0.47
CA GLU A 408 3.66 -8.92 0.45
C GLU A 408 4.11 -9.30 -0.97
N ASN A 409 5.20 -10.07 -1.07
CA ASN A 409 5.81 -10.53 -2.32
C ASN A 409 4.93 -11.56 -3.09
N THR A 410 3.67 -11.74 -2.70
CA THR A 410 2.72 -12.68 -3.29
C THR A 410 2.02 -12.02 -4.48
N ALA A 411 2.62 -12.14 -5.67
CA ALA A 411 2.03 -11.78 -6.98
C ALA A 411 1.08 -10.57 -6.92
N VAL A 412 1.64 -9.38 -6.68
CA VAL A 412 0.88 -8.12 -6.59
C VAL A 412 0.02 -7.98 -7.85
N ASN A 413 -1.30 -7.99 -7.69
CA ASN A 413 -2.24 -7.74 -8.78
C ASN A 413 -2.63 -6.26 -8.82
N GLU A 414 -3.27 -5.84 -9.91
CA GLU A 414 -3.68 -4.44 -10.10
C GLU A 414 -4.64 -3.95 -8.99
N ALA A 415 -5.53 -4.83 -8.51
CA ALA A 415 -6.42 -4.52 -7.39
C ALA A 415 -5.65 -4.26 -6.08
N ALA A 416 -4.44 -4.80 -5.93
CA ALA A 416 -3.60 -4.46 -4.80
C ALA A 416 -3.16 -3.00 -4.88
N THR A 417 -2.72 -2.48 -6.04
CA THR A 417 -2.08 -1.14 -6.13
C THR A 417 -2.95 0.02 -5.64
N VAL A 418 -4.27 -0.17 -5.62
CA VAL A 418 -5.23 0.83 -5.12
C VAL A 418 -5.46 0.79 -3.59
N ARG A 419 -5.11 -0.33 -2.93
CA ARG A 419 -5.18 -0.52 -1.48
C ARG A 419 -4.07 0.27 -0.76
N PRO A 420 -4.25 0.63 0.53
CA PRO A 420 -3.15 1.08 1.38
C PRO A 420 -2.00 0.06 1.35
N GLY A 421 -0.76 0.57 1.39
CA GLY A 421 0.42 -0.27 1.56
C GLY A 421 0.63 -0.65 3.02
N LEU A 422 1.51 -1.61 3.24
CA LEU A 422 1.95 -2.02 4.57
C LEU A 422 2.82 -0.91 5.20
N PRO A 423 2.80 -0.75 6.53
CA PRO A 423 3.74 0.13 7.23
C PRO A 423 5.18 -0.21 6.85
N THR A 424 5.98 0.80 6.51
CA THR A 424 7.36 0.63 6.01
C THR A 424 8.23 1.84 6.37
N THR A 425 9.53 1.63 6.53
CA THR A 425 10.53 2.68 6.80
C THR A 425 11.50 2.88 5.62
N LEU A 426 11.22 2.28 4.46
CA LEU A 426 12.13 2.29 3.32
C LEU A 426 12.34 3.70 2.75
N PRO A 427 13.60 4.08 2.45
CA PRO A 427 13.91 5.20 1.57
C PRO A 427 13.85 4.78 0.09
N VAL A 428 13.46 5.72 -0.77
CA VAL A 428 13.37 5.58 -2.22
C VAL A 428 13.92 6.85 -2.85
N LEU A 429 14.86 6.71 -3.78
CA LEU A 429 15.46 7.84 -4.50
C LEU A 429 14.77 8.01 -5.85
N VAL A 430 14.19 9.19 -6.06
CA VAL A 430 13.57 9.60 -7.32
C VAL A 430 14.52 10.55 -8.03
N PRO A 431 15.09 10.19 -9.18
CA PRO A 431 15.89 11.13 -9.97
C PRO A 431 15.05 12.33 -10.37
N VAL A 432 15.63 13.53 -10.37
CA VAL A 432 14.97 14.77 -10.82
C VAL A 432 15.66 15.40 -12.03
N ASP A 433 16.74 14.80 -12.50
CA ASP A 433 17.47 15.15 -13.71
C ASP A 433 18.00 13.89 -14.43
N GLY A 434 18.78 14.08 -15.50
CA GLY A 434 19.40 12.99 -16.27
C GLY A 434 18.49 12.33 -17.31
N THR A 435 19.01 11.27 -17.95
CA THR A 435 18.36 10.61 -19.11
C THR A 435 17.83 9.21 -18.80
N GLU A 436 18.48 8.44 -17.92
CA GLU A 436 18.00 7.11 -17.51
C GLU A 436 18.20 6.90 -16.00
N PRO A 437 17.14 6.53 -15.24
CA PRO A 437 15.76 6.36 -15.68
C PRO A 437 15.01 7.70 -15.91
N GLY A 438 15.71 8.83 -15.79
CA GLY A 438 15.22 10.19 -16.01
C GLY A 438 14.32 10.70 -14.88
N PRO A 439 13.81 11.95 -14.96
CA PRO A 439 12.87 12.47 -13.98
C PRO A 439 11.46 11.87 -14.13
N PRO A 440 10.58 12.08 -13.13
CA PRO A 440 9.14 11.84 -13.27
C PRO A 440 8.60 12.53 -14.52
N ARG A 441 7.71 11.87 -15.26
CA ARG A 441 7.18 12.40 -16.51
C ARG A 441 5.84 11.79 -16.89
N ALA A 442 5.12 12.48 -17.76
CA ALA A 442 4.07 11.90 -18.57
C ALA A 442 4.59 11.75 -20.01
N THR A 443 4.59 10.53 -20.53
CA THR A 443 4.96 10.24 -21.93
C THR A 443 3.69 10.22 -22.77
N LEU A 444 3.51 11.22 -23.64
CA LEU A 444 2.34 11.38 -24.50
C LEU A 444 2.72 11.02 -25.94
N THR A 445 1.88 10.21 -26.60
CA THR A 445 1.95 9.98 -28.05
C THR A 445 0.77 10.67 -28.71
N VAL A 446 1.04 11.64 -29.58
CA VAL A 446 0.03 12.44 -30.29
C VAL A 446 0.18 12.27 -31.80
N THR A 447 -0.90 12.37 -32.55
CA THR A 447 -0.87 12.47 -34.01
C THR A 447 -1.06 13.93 -34.38
N PRO A 448 -0.04 14.63 -34.91
CA PRO A 448 -0.23 15.98 -35.41
C PRO A 448 -1.33 16.01 -36.49
N LEU A 449 -2.20 17.02 -36.45
CA LEU A 449 -3.23 17.21 -37.48
C LEU A 449 -2.67 17.83 -38.75
#